data_AF-A0A812QYY5-F1
#
_entry.id   AF-A0A812QYY5-F1
#
_cell.length_a   1.000
_cell.length_b   1.000
_cell.length_c   1.000
_cell.angle_alpha   90.00
_cell.angle_beta   90.00
_cell.angle_gamma   90.00
#
_symmetry.space_group_name_H-M   'P 1'
#
loop_
_entity.id
_entity.type
_entity.pdbx_description
1 polymer ?
#
loop_
_entity_poly.entity_id
_entity_poly.type
_entity_poly.pdbx_seq_one_letter_code
_entity_poly.pdbx_strand_id
1 'polypeptide(L)'
;MSEGLDLSQPHADVARKALDLAYCCNYGEGLASCVLRARGEIFAGASVALQMGPMQPGGLSPLSVALVALGAKGGRVEDVESVDWVAGVRAQVAELCRWDEELLQAVAPGKAFRVL
;
A
#
# COMPACT_ATOMS: atom_id res chain seq x y z
N MET A 1 -25.25 23.96 -6.62
CA MET A 1 -25.05 22.51 -6.77
C MET A 1 -23.55 22.30 -6.74
N SER A 2 -22.99 21.93 -5.58
CA SER A 2 -21.56 21.64 -5.48
C SER A 2 -21.33 20.28 -6.11
N GLU A 3 -20.59 20.23 -7.21
CA GLU A 3 -20.01 18.99 -7.69
C GLU A 3 -19.20 18.40 -6.54
N GLY A 4 -19.60 17.22 -6.06
CA GLY A 4 -18.85 16.51 -5.04
C GLY A 4 -17.47 16.25 -5.62
N LEU A 5 -16.45 16.91 -5.06
CA LEU A 5 -15.07 16.66 -5.41
C LEU A 5 -14.84 15.17 -5.17
N ASP A 6 -14.55 14.41 -6.22
CA ASP A 6 -14.25 12.99 -6.07
C ASP A 6 -12.88 12.87 -5.38
N LEU A 7 -12.93 12.77 -4.05
CA LEU A 7 -11.74 12.65 -3.20
C LEU A 7 -10.97 11.34 -3.46
N SER A 8 -11.43 10.44 -4.33
CA SER A 8 -10.67 9.24 -4.72
C SER A 8 -9.52 9.56 -5.70
N GLN A 9 -9.69 10.57 -6.57
CA GLN A 9 -8.69 10.95 -7.58
C GLN A 9 -7.35 11.44 -7.00
N PRO A 10 -7.34 12.31 -5.97
CA PRO A 10 -6.11 12.73 -5.29
C PRO A 10 -5.34 11.55 -4.66
N HIS A 11 -6.04 10.50 -4.21
CA HIS A 11 -5.40 9.34 -3.58
C HIS A 11 -4.73 8.42 -4.59
N ALA A 12 -5.35 8.22 -5.75
CA ALA A 12 -4.73 7.50 -6.86
C ALA A 12 -3.42 8.16 -7.30
N ASP A 13 -3.39 9.50 -7.36
CA ASP A 13 -2.19 10.25 -7.72
C ASP A 13 -1.09 10.17 -6.65
N VAL A 14 -1.44 10.20 -5.36
CA VAL A 14 -0.48 10.00 -4.27
C VAL A 14 0.06 8.58 -4.28
N ALA A 15 -0.79 7.57 -4.46
CA ALA A 15 -0.36 6.18 -4.55
C ALA A 15 0.60 5.98 -5.74
N ARG A 16 0.28 6.52 -6.91
CA ARG A 16 1.16 6.50 -8.09
C ARG A 16 2.49 7.19 -7.85
N LYS A 17 2.51 8.36 -7.20
CA LYS A 17 3.76 9.04 -6.84
C LYS A 17 4.59 8.28 -5.81
N ALA A 18 3.94 7.58 -4.88
CA ALA A 18 4.64 6.75 -3.91
C ALA A 18 5.34 5.56 -4.59
N LEU A 19 4.83 5.07 -5.72
CA LEU A 19 5.47 4.01 -6.50
C LEU A 19 6.88 4.41 -6.97
N ASP A 20 7.11 5.69 -7.28
CA ASP A 20 8.43 6.19 -7.70
C ASP A 20 9.49 6.05 -6.59
N LEU A 21 9.07 5.87 -5.34
CA LEU A 21 9.92 5.65 -4.17
C LEU A 21 10.09 4.17 -3.83
N ALA A 22 9.41 3.28 -4.54
CA ALA A 22 9.54 1.85 -4.32
C ALA A 22 10.96 1.39 -4.65
N TYR A 23 11.50 0.51 -3.81
CA TYR A 23 12.88 0.06 -3.92
C TYR A 23 12.93 -1.45 -4.10
N CYS A 24 13.77 -1.91 -5.04
CA CYS A 24 14.14 -3.31 -5.17
C CYS A 24 15.60 -3.43 -5.61
N CYS A 25 16.37 -4.26 -4.89
CA CYS A 25 17.76 -4.55 -5.23
C CYS A 25 17.94 -5.51 -6.42
N ASN A 26 16.90 -6.27 -6.79
CA ASN A 26 16.88 -7.14 -7.96
C ASN A 26 16.01 -6.53 -9.08
N TYR A 27 16.58 -6.34 -10.27
CA TYR A 27 15.84 -5.93 -11.46
C TYR A 27 14.88 -7.05 -11.92
N GLY A 28 13.69 -7.17 -11.31
CA GLY A 28 12.81 -8.32 -11.57
C GLY A 28 11.51 -8.31 -10.80
N GLU A 29 11.54 -7.84 -9.56
CA GLU A 29 10.43 -7.95 -8.63
C GLU A 29 9.34 -6.91 -8.92
N GLY A 30 8.10 -7.28 -8.57
CA GLY A 30 6.95 -6.41 -8.74
C GLY A 30 7.02 -5.26 -7.75
N LEU A 31 7.16 -4.04 -8.26
CA LEU A 31 7.03 -2.84 -7.44
C LEU A 31 5.54 -2.51 -7.29
N ALA A 32 5.15 -2.04 -6.12
CA ALA A 32 3.80 -1.60 -5.84
C ALA A 32 3.80 -0.48 -4.81
N SER A 33 2.66 0.19 -4.69
CA SER A 33 2.43 1.21 -3.68
C SER A 33 0.97 1.20 -3.24
N CYS A 34 0.68 1.86 -2.11
CA CYS A 34 -0.68 2.06 -1.66
C CYS A 34 -0.82 3.38 -0.91
N VAL A 35 -2.07 3.81 -0.74
CA VAL A 35 -2.49 4.83 0.21
C VAL A 35 -3.44 4.18 1.21
N LEU A 36 -3.07 4.24 2.48
CA LEU A 36 -3.93 3.91 3.60
C LEU A 36 -4.58 5.20 4.10
N ARG A 37 -5.90 5.17 4.28
CA ARG A 37 -6.66 6.25 4.91
C ARG A 37 -6.95 5.89 6.35
N ALA A 38 -6.68 6.81 7.27
CA ALA A 38 -7.03 6.64 8.67
C ALA A 38 -7.19 8.01 9.36
N ARG A 39 -8.27 8.18 10.14
CA ARG A 39 -8.60 9.42 10.87
C ARG A 39 -8.61 10.68 9.98
N GLY A 40 -9.06 10.54 8.73
CA GLY A 40 -9.03 11.63 7.75
C GLY A 40 -7.64 12.04 7.24
N GLU A 41 -6.59 11.29 7.61
CA GLU A 41 -5.22 11.44 7.09
C GLU A 41 -4.89 10.33 6.08
N ILE A 42 -3.82 10.55 5.31
CA ILE A 42 -3.31 9.60 4.32
C ILE A 42 -1.89 9.16 4.68
N PHE A 43 -1.65 7.86 4.54
CA PHE A 43 -0.36 7.22 4.78
C PHE A 43 0.02 6.46 3.53
N ALA A 44 1.04 6.97 2.83
CA ALA A 44 1.54 6.33 1.62
C ALA A 44 2.57 5.24 1.98
N GLY A 45 2.47 4.11 1.30
CA GLY A 45 3.43 3.01 1.40
C GLY A 45 3.92 2.62 0.03
N ALA A 46 5.20 2.29 -0.08
CA ALA A 46 5.83 1.78 -1.28
C ALA A 46 6.54 0.48 -0.95
N SER A 47 6.50 -0.51 -1.85
CA SER A 47 7.17 -1.78 -1.64
C SER A 47 8.69 -1.57 -1.48
N VAL A 48 9.27 -2.21 -0.47
CA VAL A 48 10.71 -2.26 -0.25
C VAL A 48 11.14 -3.71 -0.29
N ALA A 49 11.75 -4.14 -1.39
CA ALA A 49 12.26 -5.49 -1.55
C ALA A 49 13.70 -5.61 -1.06
N LEU A 50 14.00 -6.72 -0.38
CA LEU A 50 15.31 -7.10 0.12
C LEU A 50 15.73 -8.43 -0.51
N GLN A 51 17.00 -8.53 -0.89
CA GLN A 51 17.57 -9.78 -1.40
C GLN A 51 17.71 -10.78 -0.25
N MET A 52 16.71 -11.67 -0.10
CA MET A 52 16.68 -12.71 0.93
C MET A 52 16.83 -14.10 0.30
N GLY A 53 18.00 -14.38 -0.28
CA GLY A 53 18.30 -15.71 -0.82
C GLY A 53 17.25 -16.24 -1.83
N PRO A 54 17.31 -17.53 -2.19
CA PRO A 54 16.46 -18.08 -3.24
C PRO A 54 15.03 -18.45 -2.80
N MET A 55 14.64 -18.26 -1.53
CA MET A 55 13.42 -18.90 -0.98
C MET A 55 12.47 -17.98 -0.21
N GLN A 56 12.73 -16.68 -0.09
CA GLN A 56 11.79 -15.76 0.56
C GLN A 56 11.75 -14.43 -0.19
N PRO A 57 10.56 -13.89 -0.48
CA PRO A 57 10.42 -12.48 -0.76
C PRO A 57 10.79 -11.74 0.52
N GLY A 58 12.01 -11.24 0.56
CA GLY A 58 12.47 -10.35 1.61
C GLY A 58 11.88 -8.98 1.39
N GLY A 59 11.46 -8.31 2.45
CA GLY A 59 11.08 -6.91 2.35
C GLY A 59 9.83 -6.51 3.13
N LEU A 60 9.36 -5.30 2.83
CA LEU A 60 8.13 -4.73 3.33
C LEU A 60 7.17 -4.50 2.16
N SER A 61 5.95 -4.99 2.33
CA SER A 61 4.87 -4.71 1.39
C SER A 61 4.42 -3.24 1.50
N PRO A 62 3.77 -2.69 0.46
CA PRO A 62 3.20 -1.34 0.51
C PRO A 62 2.35 -1.10 1.75
N LEU A 63 1.41 -2.00 2.06
CA LEU A 63 0.54 -1.83 3.21
C LEU A 63 1.32 -1.88 4.53
N SER A 64 2.32 -2.74 4.64
CA SER A 64 3.18 -2.81 5.83
C SER A 64 3.88 -1.47 6.09
N VAL A 65 4.41 -0.83 5.04
CA VAL A 65 5.05 0.49 5.15
C VAL A 65 4.04 1.56 5.58
N ALA A 66 2.83 1.56 5.01
CA ALA A 66 1.78 2.51 5.37
C ALA A 66 1.30 2.34 6.83
N LEU A 67 1.16 1.10 7.30
CA LEU A 67 0.79 0.78 8.69
C LEU A 67 1.89 1.19 9.68
N VAL A 68 3.17 1.04 9.32
CA VAL A 68 4.28 1.56 10.13
C VAL A 68 4.21 3.07 10.24
N ALA A 69 3.93 3.79 9.14
CA ALA A 69 3.76 5.24 9.15
C ALA A 69 2.57 5.68 10.03
N LEU A 70 1.45 4.96 9.97
CA LEU A 70 0.30 5.16 10.86
C LEU A 70 0.69 5.01 12.33
N GLY A 71 1.33 3.89 12.68
CA GLY A 71 1.78 3.62 14.05
C GLY A 71 2.79 4.64 14.55
N ALA A 72 3.71 5.10 13.70
CA ALA A 72 4.68 6.14 14.02
C ALA A 72 4.03 7.50 14.31
N LYS A 73 2.82 7.75 13.78
CA LYS A 73 1.98 8.93 14.10
C LYS A 73 1.03 8.70 15.28
N GLY A 74 1.15 7.56 15.97
CA GLY A 74 0.31 7.20 17.11
C GLY A 74 -1.10 6.73 16.71
N GLY A 75 -1.33 6.44 15.43
CA GLY A 75 -2.56 5.82 14.97
C GLY A 75 -2.62 4.34 15.29
N ARG A 76 -3.82 3.79 15.29
CA ARG A 76 -4.08 2.37 15.55
C ARG A 76 -4.78 1.72 14.36
N VAL A 77 -4.78 0.39 14.31
CA VAL A 77 -5.40 -0.33 13.19
C VAL A 77 -6.91 -0.12 13.11
N GLU A 78 -7.58 0.19 14.22
CA GLU A 78 -9.01 0.51 14.24
C GLU A 78 -9.34 1.83 13.53
N ASP A 79 -8.34 2.72 13.41
CA ASP A 79 -8.45 4.01 12.73
C ASP A 79 -8.49 3.87 11.21
N VAL A 80 -8.12 2.70 10.66
CA VAL A 80 -8.08 2.45 9.23
C VAL A 80 -9.48 2.56 8.62
N GLU A 81 -9.59 3.30 7.53
CA GLU A 81 -10.82 3.54 6.79
C GLU A 81 -10.83 2.72 5.49
N SER A 82 -9.75 2.80 4.71
CA SER A 82 -9.59 2.06 3.46
C SER A 82 -8.14 2.03 2.99
N VAL A 83 -7.86 1.17 2.01
CA VAL A 83 -6.60 1.10 1.27
C VAL A 83 -6.89 1.18 -0.22
N ASP A 84 -6.20 2.08 -0.93
CA ASP A 84 -6.16 2.13 -2.38
C ASP A 84 -4.75 1.70 -2.84
N TRP A 85 -4.66 0.68 -3.68
CA TRP A 85 -3.44 -0.06 -3.99
C TRP A 85 -3.13 0.03 -5.49
N VAL A 86 -1.86 0.27 -5.83
CA VAL A 86 -1.40 0.51 -7.20
C VAL A 86 -0.32 -0.49 -7.57
N ALA A 87 -0.56 -1.21 -8.67
CA ALA A 87 0.42 -2.06 -9.31
C ALA A 87 1.48 -1.22 -10.05
N GLY A 88 2.76 -1.54 -9.83
CA GLY A 88 3.83 -1.10 -10.70
C GLY A 88 4.09 -2.06 -11.86
N VAL A 89 5.15 -1.77 -12.62
CA VAL A 89 5.49 -2.54 -13.83
C VAL A 89 6.23 -3.81 -13.41
N ARG A 90 5.62 -5.02 -13.50
CA ARG A 90 6.20 -6.38 -13.69
C ARG A 90 5.29 -7.52 -13.16
N ALA A 91 5.68 -8.78 -13.43
CA ALA A 91 4.83 -9.98 -13.35
C ALA A 91 4.51 -10.56 -11.95
N GLN A 92 5.19 -10.14 -10.87
CA GLN A 92 4.99 -10.71 -9.52
C GLN A 92 4.11 -9.86 -8.59
N VAL A 93 3.45 -8.84 -9.15
CA VAL A 93 2.66 -7.85 -8.39
C VAL A 93 1.37 -8.45 -7.80
N ALA A 94 0.82 -9.50 -8.42
CA ALA A 94 -0.44 -10.11 -7.99
C ALA A 94 -0.35 -10.83 -6.62
N GLU A 95 0.77 -11.50 -6.33
CA GLU A 95 0.96 -12.17 -5.04
C GLU A 95 1.12 -11.15 -3.91
N LEU A 96 1.88 -10.08 -4.16
CA LEU A 96 2.04 -8.97 -3.22
C LEU A 96 0.71 -8.25 -2.94
N CYS A 97 -0.11 -8.03 -3.97
CA CYS A 97 -1.45 -7.48 -3.81
C CYS A 97 -2.33 -8.35 -2.91
N ARG A 98 -2.33 -9.67 -3.15
CA ARG A 98 -3.08 -10.62 -2.34
C ARG A 98 -2.62 -10.61 -0.88
N TRP A 99 -1.31 -10.56 -0.63
CA TRP A 99 -0.79 -10.48 0.74
C TRP A 99 -1.18 -9.18 1.44
N ASP A 100 -1.17 -8.05 0.75
CA ASP A 100 -1.64 -6.78 1.33
C ASP A 100 -3.14 -6.81 1.63
N GLU A 101 -3.95 -7.43 0.77
CA GLU A 101 -5.38 -7.61 1.04
C GLU A 101 -5.61 -8.52 2.26
N GLU A 102 -4.93 -9.67 2.34
CA GLU A 102 -4.99 -10.58 3.48
C GLU A 102 -4.53 -9.91 4.78
N LEU A 103 -3.44 -9.13 4.71
CA LEU A 103 -2.93 -8.35 5.84
C LEU A 103 -3.97 -7.33 6.32
N LEU A 104 -4.60 -6.59 5.41
CA LEU A 104 -5.66 -5.64 5.78
C LEU A 104 -6.80 -6.36 6.50
N GLN A 105 -7.26 -7.49 5.97
CA GLN A 105 -8.36 -8.24 6.59
C GLN A 105 -7.97 -8.82 7.95
N ALA A 106 -6.70 -9.15 8.17
CA ALA A 106 -6.21 -9.62 9.46
C ALA A 106 -6.16 -8.50 10.52
N VAL A 107 -5.69 -7.30 10.17
CA VAL A 107 -5.46 -6.21 11.14
C VAL A 107 -6.63 -5.25 11.29
N ALA A 108 -7.42 -5.06 10.22
CA ALA A 108 -8.59 -4.20 10.19
C ALA A 108 -9.70 -4.87 9.35
N PRO A 109 -10.40 -5.88 9.93
CA PRO A 109 -11.39 -6.67 9.21
C PRO A 109 -12.51 -5.81 8.60
N GLY A 110 -12.90 -6.13 7.36
CA GLY A 110 -14.03 -5.48 6.67
C GLY A 110 -13.73 -4.08 6.12
N LYS A 111 -12.49 -3.58 6.23
CA LYS A 111 -12.09 -2.34 5.59
C LYS A 111 -11.91 -2.53 4.09
N ALA A 112 -12.21 -1.49 3.33
CA ALA A 112 -12.17 -1.54 1.87
C ALA A 112 -10.73 -1.61 1.36
N PHE A 113 -10.50 -2.52 0.40
CA PHE A 113 -9.27 -2.65 -0.36
C PHE A 113 -9.60 -2.45 -1.84
N ARG A 114 -9.00 -1.46 -2.50
CA ARG A 114 -9.25 -1.15 -3.92
C ARG A 114 -7.96 -1.25 -4.72
N VAL A 115 -8.01 -1.94 -5.84
CA VAL A 115 -6.89 -1.98 -6.82
C VAL A 115 -7.17 -0.95 -7.91
N LEU A 116 -6.18 -0.11 -8.22
CA LEU A 116 -6.26 1.02 -9.15
C LEU A 116 -5.47 0.80 -10.45
#